data_AF-A0A511YKZ4-F1
#
_entry.id   AF-A0A511YKZ4-F1
#
_cell.length_a   1.000
_cell.length_b   1.000
_cell.length_c   1.000
_cell.angle_alpha   90.00
_cell.angle_beta   90.00
_cell.angle_gamma   90.00
#
_symmetry.space_group_name_H-M   'P 1'
#
loop_
_entity.id
_entity.type
_entity.pdbx_description
1 polymer ?
#
loop_
_entity_poly.entity_id
_entity_poly.type
_entity_poly.pdbx_seq_one_letter_code
_entity_poly.pdbx_strand_id
1 'polypeptide(L)' 'METVWIYPGWFAVVMNQPSKLSTLLKFVETADPSHVLLEIDSKNAPGDNFVGLPNNNDRISEGYAKTAKTLAHMIEKKIR' A
#
# COMPACT_ATOMS: atom_id res chain seq x y z
N MET A 1 6.58 -8.56 -1.07
CA MET A 1 5.97 -7.28 -1.48
C MET A 1 7.08 -6.36 -1.92
N GLU A 2 6.94 -5.77 -3.09
CA GLU A 2 7.93 -4.87 -3.67
C GLU A 2 7.32 -3.47 -3.78
N THR A 3 8.06 -2.44 -3.39
CA THR A 3 7.61 -1.05 -3.53
C THR A 3 8.13 -0.48 -4.84
N VAL A 4 7.20 -0.11 -5.72
CA VAL A 4 7.49 0.38 -7.07
C VAL A 4 7.66 1.90 -7.05
N TRP A 5 6.82 2.61 -6.31
CA TRP A 5 6.86 4.07 -6.24
C TRP A 5 6.32 4.58 -4.91
N ILE A 6 6.91 5.68 -4.42
CA ILE A 6 6.45 6.39 -3.24
C ILE A 6 6.35 7.88 -3.57
N TYR A 7 5.18 8.45 -3.38
CA TYR A 7 5.00 9.88 -3.20
C TYR A 7 4.65 10.14 -1.72
N PRO A 8 5.48 10.87 -0.96
CA PRO A 8 5.27 11.06 0.47
C PRO A 8 4.07 11.95 0.82
N GLY A 9 3.57 12.73 -0.15
CA GLY A 9 2.59 13.78 0.12
C GLY A 9 3.22 15.00 0.81
N TRP A 10 2.40 15.97 1.19
CA TRP A 10 2.84 17.17 1.90
C TRP A 10 1.79 17.65 2.90
N PHE A 11 2.23 18.49 3.83
CA PHE A 11 1.37 19.16 4.79
C PHE A 11 1.80 20.62 4.87
N ALA A 12 0.84 21.53 4.72
CA ALA A 12 1.04 22.97 4.74
C ALA A 12 0.01 23.61 5.68
N VAL A 13 0.16 23.35 6.98
CA VAL A 13 -0.60 23.91 8.11
C VAL A 13 -2.11 23.64 8.08
N VAL A 14 -2.81 24.18 7.07
CA VAL A 14 -4.25 24.06 6.85
C VAL A 14 -4.63 23.14 5.70
N MET A 15 -3.66 22.77 4.84
CA MET A 15 -3.88 21.87 3.71
C MET A 15 -2.94 20.66 3.80
N ASN A 16 -3.40 19.51 3.34
CA ASN A 16 -2.55 18.33 3.20
C ASN A 16 -2.79 17.64 1.86
N GLN A 17 -1.79 16.86 1.45
CA GLN A 17 -1.95 15.84 0.43
C GLN A 17 -1.50 14.51 0.99
N PRO A 18 -2.33 13.46 0.91
CA PRO A 18 -1.94 12.11 1.29
C PRO A 18 -0.74 11.62 0.48
N SER A 19 0.00 10.70 1.08
CA SER A 19 0.97 9.89 0.36
C SER A 19 0.27 9.02 -0.69
N LYS A 20 1.02 8.61 -1.72
CA LYS A 20 0.60 7.63 -2.70
C LYS A 20 1.68 6.55 -2.77
N LEU A 21 1.30 5.32 -2.50
CA LEU A 21 2.17 4.16 -2.54
C LEU A 21 1.76 3.25 -3.70
N SER A 22 2.71 2.88 -4.55
CA SER A 22 2.50 1.85 -5.56
C SER A 22 3.41 0.67 -5.27
N THR A 23 2.85 -0.53 -5.24
CA THR A 23 3.53 -1.76 -4.85
C THR A 23 3.11 -2.93 -5.72
N LEU A 24 4.02 -3.87 -5.91
CA LEU A 24 3.79 -5.13 -6.58
C LEU A 24 3.73 -6.26 -5.54
N LEU A 25 2.58 -6.91 -5.43
CA LEU A 25 2.37 -8.06 -4.56
C LEU A 25 2.58 -9.33 -5.38
N LYS A 26 3.75 -9.97 -5.20
CA LYS A 26 4.10 -11.25 -5.82
C LYS A 26 3.82 -12.40 -4.86
N PHE A 27 3.09 -13.39 -5.35
CA PHE A 27 2.88 -14.68 -4.69
C PHE A 27 3.64 -15.72 -5.50
N VAL A 28 4.55 -16.42 -4.84
CA VAL A 28 5.48 -17.37 -5.46
C VAL A 28 5.35 -18.72 -4.80
N GLU A 29 5.77 -19.77 -5.49
CA GLU A 29 5.86 -21.09 -4.90
C GLU A 29 6.98 -21.12 -3.84
N THR A 30 6.69 -21.63 -2.63
CA THR A 30 7.65 -21.62 -1.52
C THR A 30 8.91 -22.42 -1.84
N ALA A 31 8.78 -23.52 -2.60
CA ALA A 31 9.89 -24.37 -2.99
C ALA A 31 10.72 -23.79 -4.15
N ASP A 32 10.13 -22.91 -4.96
CA ASP A 32 10.79 -22.22 -6.07
C ASP A 32 10.29 -20.77 -6.20
N PRO A 33 10.96 -19.80 -5.54
CA PRO A 33 10.58 -18.39 -5.61
C PRO A 33 10.68 -17.76 -7.01
N SER A 34 11.32 -18.43 -7.97
CA SER A 34 11.34 -17.99 -9.37
C SER A 34 10.01 -18.30 -10.07
N HIS A 35 9.24 -19.26 -9.55
CA HIS A 35 7.92 -19.61 -10.04
C HIS A 35 6.84 -18.69 -9.43
N VAL A 36 6.44 -17.67 -10.20
CA VAL A 36 5.42 -16.70 -9.78
C VAL A 36 4.02 -17.22 -10.11
N LEU A 37 3.19 -17.35 -9.09
CA LEU A 37 1.81 -17.85 -9.20
C LEU A 37 0.80 -16.72 -9.46
N LEU A 38 1.04 -15.55 -8.88
CA LEU A 38 0.16 -14.40 -9.00
C LEU A 38 0.94 -13.11 -8.76
N GLU A 39 0.63 -12.10 -9.57
CA GLU A 39 1.07 -10.73 -9.36
C GLU A 39 -0.14 -9.80 -9.26
N ILE A 40 -0.11 -8.90 -8.27
CA ILE A 40 -1.13 -7.86 -8.11
C ILE A 40 -0.43 -6.50 -8.05
N ASP A 41 -0.76 -5.65 -9.02
CA ASP A 41 -0.42 -4.24 -9.02
C ASP A 41 -1.35 -3.47 -8.07
N SER A 42 -0.81 -2.95 -6.98
CA SER A 42 -1.46 -1.92 -6.16
C SER A 42 -0.92 -0.56 -6.58
N LYS A 43 -1.80 0.32 -7.08
CA LYS A 43 -1.40 1.64 -7.62
C LYS A 43 -1.96 2.75 -6.75
N ASN A 44 -1.09 3.67 -6.36
CA ASN A 44 -1.44 4.90 -5.65
C ASN A 44 -2.31 4.68 -4.39
N ALA A 45 -2.03 3.64 -3.62
CA ALA A 45 -2.68 3.43 -2.32
C ALA A 45 -2.48 4.70 -1.46
N PRO A 46 -3.57 5.36 -1.05
CA PRO A 46 -3.47 6.61 -0.32
C PRO A 46 -3.07 6.33 1.11
N GLY A 47 -2.26 7.21 1.70
CA GLY A 47 -1.96 7.15 3.12
C GLY A 47 -1.84 8.53 3.73
N ASP A 48 -2.55 8.75 4.82
CA ASP A 48 -2.61 9.94 5.64
C ASP A 48 -2.27 9.57 7.10
N ASN A 49 -2.36 10.53 7.99
CA ASN A 49 -2.04 10.36 9.39
C ASN A 49 -3.25 9.83 10.13
N PHE A 50 -3.03 8.81 10.94
CA PHE A 50 -4.09 8.27 11.78
C PHE A 50 -4.34 9.15 13.01
N VAL A 51 -3.27 9.65 13.65
CA VAL A 51 -3.32 10.54 14.83
C VAL A 51 -2.12 11.49 14.79
N GLY A 52 -2.31 12.75 15.20
CA GLY A 52 -1.22 13.71 15.42
C GLY A 52 -0.88 14.57 14.21
N LEU A 53 0.27 15.26 14.30
CA LEU A 53 0.75 16.14 13.23
C LEU A 53 1.23 15.33 12.02
N PRO A 54 0.88 15.75 10.79
CA PRO A 54 1.30 15.03 9.61
C PRO A 54 2.81 14.89 9.44
N ASN A 55 3.29 13.64 9.41
CA ASN A 55 4.68 13.33 9.07
C ASN A 55 4.74 12.34 7.89
N ASN A 56 5.92 12.22 7.27
CA ASN A 56 6.05 11.41 6.06
C ASN A 56 5.93 9.91 6.35
N ASN A 57 6.46 9.46 7.49
CA ASN A 57 6.55 8.04 7.82
C ASN A 57 5.17 7.43 8.08
N ASP A 58 4.33 8.12 8.85
CA ASP A 58 3.00 7.63 9.20
C ASP A 58 2.10 7.55 7.98
N ARG A 59 2.14 8.57 7.12
CA ARG A 59 1.39 8.60 5.87
C ARG A 59 1.76 7.43 4.96
N ILE A 60 3.05 7.23 4.73
CA ILE A 60 3.52 6.12 3.88
C ILE A 60 3.13 4.77 4.50
N SER A 61 3.27 4.63 5.82
CA SER A 61 2.89 3.41 6.55
C SER A 61 1.40 3.10 6.41
N GLU A 62 0.53 4.11 6.44
CA GLU A 62 -0.91 3.91 6.21
C GLU A 62 -1.19 3.45 4.77
N GLY A 63 -0.40 3.89 3.78
CA GLY A 63 -0.46 3.40 2.40
C GLY A 63 -0.20 1.89 2.28
N TYR A 64 0.78 1.37 3.04
CA TYR A 64 1.02 -0.07 3.12
C TYR A 64 -0.16 -0.80 3.79
N ALA A 65 -0.67 -0.26 4.90
CA ALA A 65 -1.80 -0.84 5.62
C ALA A 65 -3.06 -0.90 4.74
N LYS A 66 -3.36 0.16 3.99
CA LYS A 66 -4.50 0.21 3.06
C LYS A 66 -4.32 -0.74 1.88
N THR A 67 -3.10 -0.94 1.38
CA THR A 67 -2.82 -1.97 0.38
C THR A 67 -3.21 -3.37 0.89
N ALA A 68 -2.78 -3.72 2.10
CA ALA A 68 -3.13 -5.00 2.72
C ALA A 68 -4.64 -5.14 2.98
N LYS A 69 -5.29 -4.08 3.49
CA LYS A 69 -6.74 -4.07 3.74
C LYS A 69 -7.55 -4.25 2.46
N THR A 70 -7.15 -3.60 1.37
CA THR A 70 -7.80 -3.77 0.07
C THR A 70 -7.63 -5.19 -0.46
N LEU A 71 -6.43 -5.78 -0.34
CA LEU A 71 -6.20 -7.17 -0.71
C LEU A 71 -7.11 -8.11 0.09
N ALA A 72 -7.17 -7.97 1.41
CA ALA A 72 -8.02 -8.78 2.27
C ALA A 72 -9.49 -8.68 1.85
N HIS A 73 -10.00 -7.48 1.62
CA HIS A 73 -11.37 -7.25 1.16
C HIS A 73 -11.65 -7.87 -0.21
N MET A 74 -10.67 -7.83 -1.13
CA MET A 74 -10.78 -8.50 -2.43
C MET A 74 -10.87 -10.01 -2.29
N ILE A 75 -10.11 -10.61 -1.38
CA ILE A 75 -10.14 -12.04 -1.08
C ILE A 75 -11.49 -12.42 -0.47
N GLU A 76 -11.94 -11.69 0.56
CA GLU A 76 -13.23 -11.94 1.21
C GLU A 76 -14.40 -11.91 0.22
N LYS A 77 -14.42 -10.94 -0.69
CA LYS A 77 -15.44 -10.82 -1.75
C LYS A 77 -15.42 -11.94 -2.79
N LYS A 78 -14.31 -12.67 -2.92
CA LYS A 78 -14.18 -13.77 -3.87
C LYS A 78 -14.46 -15.13 -3.23
N ILE A 79 -14.25 -15.24 -1.92
CA ILE A 79 -14.48 -16.48 -1.16
C ILE A 79 -15.94 -16.58 -0.69
N ARG A 80 -16.60 -15.46 -0.42
CA ARG A 80 -18.05 -15.39 -0.17
C ARG A 80 -18.82 -15.20 -1.46
#